data_AF-A0A7S3KD91-F1
#
_entry.id   AF-A0A7S3KD91-F1
#
_cell.length_a   1.000
_cell.length_b   1.000
_cell.length_c   1.000
_cell.angle_alpha   90.00
_cell.angle_beta   90.00
_cell.angle_gamma   90.00
#
_symmetry.space_group_name_H-M   'P 1'
#
loop_
_entity.id
_entity.type
_entity.pdbx_description
1 polymer ?
#
loop_
_entity_poly.entity_id
_entity_poly.type
_entity_poly.pdbx_seq_one_letter_code
_entity_poly.pdbx_strand_id
1 'polypeptide(L)'
;APQIRNILTLIVLITFIYAALGLNLFGTSMYREYYNEQNNFKNIFNALILLIRSMTGEDWNKIMHDLASKDDYDGIQCVDTQSYDEIQRDGTRGCGTLLAFPFFISYYLLNAMIVLDLSIGVFITALSDARKLN
;
A
#
# COMPACT_ATOMS: atom_id res chain seq x y z
N ALA A 1 0.16 11.45 -25.16
CA ALA A 1 0.03 10.15 -25.83
C ALA A 1 -1.14 9.38 -25.22
N PRO A 2 -2.16 8.94 -26.00
CA PRO A 2 -3.34 8.23 -25.51
C PRO A 2 -3.00 6.97 -24.69
N GLN A 3 -1.87 6.32 -24.96
CA GLN A 3 -1.41 5.14 -24.23
C GLN A 3 -1.07 5.43 -22.77
N ILE A 4 -0.47 6.58 -22.47
CA ILE A 4 -0.04 6.96 -21.12
C ILE A 4 -1.25 7.15 -20.19
N ARG A 5 -2.32 7.76 -20.69
CA ARG A 5 -3.56 7.98 -19.91
C ARG A 5 -4.17 6.67 -19.42
N ASN A 6 -4.18 5.64 -20.28
CA ASN A 6 -4.76 4.35 -19.91
C ASN A 6 -3.96 3.65 -18.80
N ILE A 7 -2.62 3.76 -18.86
CA ILE A 7 -1.74 3.21 -17.83
C ILE A 7 -1.92 3.95 -16.49
N LEU A 8 -2.02 5.28 -16.52
CA LEU A 8 -2.27 6.07 -15.30
C LEU A 8 -3.62 5.70 -14.66
N THR A 9 -4.68 5.54 -15.46
CA THR A 9 -5.98 5.07 -14.95
C THR A 9 -5.87 3.68 -14.32
N LEU A 10 -5.06 2.78 -14.91
CA LEU A 10 -4.84 1.45 -14.38
C LEU A 10 -4.12 1.47 -13.02
N ILE A 11 -3.10 2.32 -12.87
CA ILE A 11 -2.39 2.52 -11.58
C ILE A 11 -3.37 2.96 -10.49
N VAL A 12 -4.20 3.96 -10.78
CA VAL A 12 -5.20 4.46 -9.82
C VAL A 12 -6.20 3.38 -9.44
N LEU A 13 -6.70 2.61 -10.41
CA LEU A 13 -7.67 1.55 -10.17
C LEU A 13 -7.08 0.42 -9.31
N ILE A 14 -5.87 -0.06 -9.64
CA ILE A 14 -5.20 -1.11 -8.86
C ILE A 14 -4.90 -0.63 -7.45
N THR A 15 -4.42 0.61 -7.31
CA THR A 15 -4.16 1.20 -5.99
C THR A 15 -5.43 1.31 -5.16
N PHE A 16 -6.56 1.68 -5.78
CA PHE A 16 -7.85 1.71 -5.08
C PHE A 16 -8.32 0.32 -4.62
N ILE A 17 -8.17 -0.71 -5.46
CA ILE A 17 -8.51 -2.09 -5.10
C ILE A 17 -7.66 -2.56 -3.91
N TYR A 18 -6.34 -2.34 -3.96
CA TYR A 18 -5.45 -2.68 -2.85
C TYR A 18 -5.74 -1.87 -1.59
N ALA A 19 -6.14 -0.59 -1.70
CA ALA A 19 -6.52 0.22 -0.55
C ALA A 19 -7.76 -0.34 0.15
N ALA A 20 -8.78 -0.72 -0.62
CA ALA A 20 -9.99 -1.35 -0.08
C ALA A 20 -9.69 -2.72 0.54
N LEU A 21 -8.84 -3.54 -0.09
CA LEU A 21 -8.42 -4.83 0.46
C LEU A 21 -7.60 -4.63 1.76
N GLY A 22 -6.66 -3.70 1.77
CA GLY A 22 -5.84 -3.37 2.95
C GLY A 22 -6.67 -2.87 4.12
N LEU A 23 -7.71 -2.06 3.87
CA LEU A 23 -8.66 -1.62 4.89
C LEU A 23 -9.38 -2.81 5.56
N ASN A 24 -9.76 -3.82 4.78
CA ASN A 24 -10.40 -5.02 5.31
C ASN A 24 -9.43 -5.93 6.07
N LEU A 25 -8.17 -6.02 5.63
CA LEU A 25 -7.17 -6.92 6.24
C LEU A 25 -6.47 -6.32 7.46
N PHE A 26 -6.21 -5.01 7.44
CA PHE A 26 -5.30 -4.33 8.36
C PHE A 26 -5.94 -3.14 9.10
N GLY A 27 -7.20 -2.81 8.83
CA GLY A 27 -7.85 -1.63 9.40
C GLY A 27 -8.02 -1.66 10.93
N THR A 28 -7.99 -2.85 11.53
CA THR A 28 -8.04 -3.05 12.99
C THR A 28 -6.67 -3.34 13.61
N SER A 29 -5.60 -3.43 12.81
CA SER A 29 -4.26 -3.70 13.31
C SER A 29 -3.79 -2.58 14.24
N MET A 30 -3.04 -2.96 15.28
CA MET A 30 -2.45 -2.03 16.23
C MET A 30 -1.39 -1.15 15.58
N TYR A 31 -1.20 0.06 16.12
CA TYR A 31 -0.09 0.90 15.69
C TYR A 31 1.26 0.37 16.21
N ARG A 32 2.28 0.57 15.38
CA ARG A 32 3.69 0.23 15.60
C ARG A 32 4.57 1.37 15.10
N GLU A 33 5.85 1.12 14.88
CA GLU A 33 6.84 2.14 14.49
C GLU A 33 6.51 2.78 13.12
N TYR A 34 6.25 1.97 12.10
CA TYR A 34 5.99 2.41 10.72
C TYR A 34 4.51 2.39 10.36
N TYR A 35 3.73 1.47 10.92
CA TYR A 35 2.27 1.49 10.84
C TYR A 35 1.68 2.37 11.95
N ASN A 36 1.40 3.64 11.66
CA ASN A 36 1.08 4.66 12.68
C ASN A 36 -0.10 5.54 12.25
N GLU A 37 -0.37 6.64 12.98
CA GLU A 37 -1.50 7.54 12.71
C GLU A 37 -1.53 8.14 11.29
N GLN A 38 -0.36 8.30 10.67
CA GLN A 38 -0.22 8.84 9.32
C GLN A 38 -0.17 7.74 8.26
N ASN A 39 0.50 6.63 8.58
CA ASN A 39 0.67 5.49 7.69
C ASN A 39 -0.21 4.33 8.16
N ASN A 40 -1.49 4.34 7.77
CA ASN A 40 -2.39 3.24 8.10
C ASN A 40 -3.46 2.89 7.07
N PHE A 41 -4.08 1.74 7.31
CA PHE A 41 -5.24 1.23 6.58
C PHE A 41 -6.54 1.45 7.35
N LYS A 42 -6.66 2.49 8.20
CA LYS A 42 -7.90 2.70 8.97
C LYS A 42 -8.99 3.45 8.22
N ASN A 43 -8.62 4.15 7.15
CA ASN A 43 -9.56 4.76 6.22
C ASN A 43 -8.98 4.72 4.81
N ILE A 44 -9.84 4.89 3.81
CA ILE A 44 -9.47 4.71 2.41
C ILE A 44 -8.44 5.74 1.94
N PHE A 45 -8.49 6.98 2.43
CA PHE A 45 -7.55 8.03 2.00
C PHE A 45 -6.14 7.79 2.52
N ASN A 46 -6.00 7.43 3.80
CA ASN A 46 -4.71 7.04 4.39
C ASN A 46 -4.16 5.80 3.69
N ALA A 47 -5.00 4.80 3.41
CA ALA A 47 -4.62 3.60 2.68
C ALA A 47 -4.08 3.92 1.28
N LEU A 48 -4.75 4.82 0.54
CA LEU A 48 -4.30 5.28 -0.77
C LEU A 48 -2.94 5.99 -0.68
N ILE A 49 -2.76 6.90 0.26
CA ILE A 49 -1.49 7.63 0.44
C ILE A 49 -0.35 6.67 0.82
N LEU A 50 -0.60 5.76 1.75
CA LEU A 50 0.35 4.72 2.17
C LEU A 50 0.78 3.87 0.97
N LEU A 51 -0.17 3.44 0.14
CA LEU A 51 0.13 2.63 -1.05
C LEU A 51 0.88 3.43 -2.12
N ILE A 52 0.54 4.70 -2.34
CA ILE A 52 1.30 5.56 -3.26
C ILE A 52 2.75 5.73 -2.79
N ARG A 53 2.97 5.92 -1.47
CA ARG A 53 4.31 5.93 -0.86
C ARG A 53 5.02 4.58 -1.03
N SER A 54 4.28 3.49 -0.88
CA SER A 54 4.83 2.14 -1.07
C SER A 54 5.22 1.85 -2.52
N MET A 55 4.47 2.41 -3.49
CA MET A 55 4.75 2.31 -4.93
C MET A 55 6.09 2.95 -5.30
N THR A 56 6.50 4.02 -4.60
CA THR A 56 7.83 4.63 -4.79
C THR A 56 8.95 3.87 -4.08
N GLY A 57 8.64 2.75 -3.41
CA GLY A 57 9.61 1.92 -2.70
C GLY A 57 9.96 2.44 -1.30
N GLU A 58 9.21 3.40 -0.76
CA GLU A 58 9.52 4.00 0.53
C GLU A 58 8.82 3.26 1.68
N ASP A 59 9.62 2.71 2.61
CA ASP A 59 9.21 2.03 3.86
C ASP A 59 8.18 0.89 3.75
N TRP A 60 7.77 0.50 2.54
CA TRP A 60 6.75 -0.53 2.30
C TRP A 60 7.07 -1.85 3.00
N ASN A 61 8.35 -2.24 3.04
CA ASN A 61 8.81 -3.47 3.67
C ASN A 61 8.71 -3.38 5.20
N LYS A 62 8.95 -2.21 5.78
CA LYS A 62 8.85 -1.99 7.22
C LYS A 62 7.40 -2.02 7.67
N ILE A 63 6.52 -1.35 6.93
CA ILE A 63 5.06 -1.41 7.15
C ILE A 63 4.54 -2.85 7.00
N MET A 64 5.04 -3.59 6.01
CA MET A 64 4.73 -5.01 5.82
C MET A 64 5.12 -5.85 7.06
N HIS A 65 6.30 -5.62 7.63
CA HIS A 65 6.74 -6.32 8.83
C HIS A 65 5.91 -5.95 10.06
N ASP A 66 5.58 -4.67 10.24
CA ASP A 66 4.69 -4.20 11.32
C ASP A 66 3.32 -4.89 11.25
N LEU A 67 2.74 -4.97 10.05
CA LEU A 67 1.45 -5.60 9.81
C LEU A 67 1.50 -7.13 9.85
N ALA A 68 2.69 -7.74 9.79
CA ALA A 68 2.87 -9.17 9.96
C ALA A 68 3.12 -9.59 11.42
N SER A 69 3.60 -8.68 12.27
CA SER A 69 3.97 -9.00 13.65
C SER A 69 2.73 -9.25 14.51
N LYS A 70 2.81 -10.34 15.29
CA LYS A 70 1.84 -10.73 16.32
C LYS A 70 2.36 -10.48 17.74
N ASP A 71 3.49 -9.77 17.86
CA ASP A 71 4.11 -9.52 19.15
C ASP A 71 3.45 -8.30 19.81
N ASP A 72 3.44 -8.30 21.13
CA ASP A 72 3.06 -7.13 21.92
C ASP A 72 4.00 -5.96 21.59
N TYR A 73 3.50 -4.73 21.68
CA TYR A 73 4.28 -3.54 21.36
C TYR A 73 3.95 -2.40 22.29
N ASP A 74 4.99 -1.71 22.75
CA ASP A 74 4.89 -0.60 23.72
C ASP A 74 4.09 -0.97 24.99
N GLY A 75 4.25 -2.21 25.47
CA GLY A 75 3.52 -2.73 26.63
C GLY A 75 2.04 -3.02 26.38
N ILE A 76 1.56 -2.91 25.14
CA ILE A 76 0.19 -3.20 24.73
C ILE A 76 0.14 -4.58 24.09
N GLN A 77 -0.72 -5.43 24.66
CA GLN A 77 -0.96 -6.77 24.13
C GLN A 77 -1.78 -6.72 22.84
N CYS A 78 -1.39 -7.48 21.83
CA CYS A 78 -2.22 -7.63 20.63
C CYS A 78 -3.39 -8.60 20.88
N VAL A 79 -4.53 -8.33 20.25
CA VAL A 79 -5.76 -9.13 20.40
C VAL A 79 -6.25 -9.59 19.03
N ASP A 80 -6.56 -10.88 18.88
CA ASP A 80 -7.01 -11.45 17.61
C ASP A 80 -8.39 -10.93 17.17
N THR A 81 -9.28 -10.64 18.13
CA THR A 81 -10.61 -10.13 17.87
C THR A 81 -10.95 -8.98 18.81
N GLN A 82 -11.41 -7.86 18.26
CA GLN A 82 -11.92 -6.74 19.05
C GLN A 82 -13.35 -6.41 18.62
N SER A 83 -14.22 -6.20 19.60
CA SER A 83 -15.55 -5.62 19.39
C SER A 83 -15.48 -4.12 19.14
N TYR A 84 -16.56 -3.55 18.59
CA TYR A 84 -16.65 -2.11 18.35
C TYR A 84 -16.50 -1.29 19.66
N ASP A 85 -17.12 -1.75 20.74
CA ASP A 85 -17.07 -1.08 22.04
C ASP A 85 -15.64 -1.09 22.62
N GLU A 86 -14.90 -2.18 22.42
CA GLU A 86 -13.48 -2.26 22.81
C GLU A 86 -12.61 -1.32 21.97
N ILE A 87 -12.82 -1.25 20.66
CA ILE A 87 -12.06 -0.33 19.80
C ILE A 87 -12.31 1.13 20.22
N GLN A 88 -13.53 1.48 20.61
CA GLN A 88 -13.86 2.83 21.06
C GLN A 88 -13.23 3.18 22.41
N ARG A 89 -13.10 2.20 23.33
CA ARG A 89 -12.48 2.40 24.64
C ARG A 89 -10.96 2.40 24.58
N ASP A 90 -10.39 1.46 23.86
CA ASP A 90 -8.99 1.03 23.98
C ASP A 90 -8.14 1.32 22.72
N GLY A 91 -8.80 1.72 21.63
CA GLY A 91 -8.21 1.81 20.30
C GLY A 91 -8.07 0.46 19.60
N THR A 92 -7.56 0.50 18.36
CA THR A 92 -7.24 -0.69 17.58
C THR A 92 -6.00 -1.38 18.16
N ARG A 93 -6.16 -2.63 18.59
CA ARG A 93 -5.12 -3.52 19.12
C ARG A 93 -5.05 -4.84 18.36
N GLY A 94 -5.56 -4.89 17.13
CA GLY A 94 -5.56 -6.10 16.31
C GLY A 94 -4.15 -6.63 16.08
N CYS A 95 -3.95 -7.94 16.27
CA CYS A 95 -2.70 -8.60 15.90
C CYS A 95 -2.46 -8.54 14.39
N GLY A 96 -1.19 -8.56 13.99
CA GLY A 96 -0.81 -8.65 12.58
C GLY A 96 -1.13 -10.01 11.95
N THR A 97 -1.02 -10.08 10.63
CA THR A 97 -1.27 -11.28 9.84
C THR A 97 -0.17 -11.52 8.82
N LEU A 98 0.22 -12.79 8.65
CA LEU A 98 1.19 -13.20 7.63
C LEU A 98 0.71 -12.90 6.20
N LEU A 99 -0.58 -12.60 6.00
CA LEU A 99 -1.11 -12.11 4.72
C LEU A 99 -0.52 -10.75 4.30
N ALA A 100 0.12 -10.02 5.22
CA ALA A 100 0.85 -8.80 4.88
C ALA A 100 1.95 -9.04 3.84
N PHE A 101 2.68 -10.16 3.93
CA PHE A 101 3.74 -10.49 2.97
C PHE A 101 3.23 -10.60 1.52
N PRO A 102 2.31 -11.53 1.18
CA PRO A 102 1.80 -11.62 -0.19
C PRO A 102 1.05 -10.36 -0.62
N PHE A 103 0.40 -9.63 0.28
CA PHE A 103 -0.25 -8.36 -0.04
C PHE A 103 0.75 -7.31 -0.56
N PHE A 104 1.80 -7.01 0.22
CA PHE A 104 2.78 -5.99 -0.17
C PHE A 104 3.69 -6.45 -1.31
N ILE A 105 4.12 -7.71 -1.33
CA ILE A 105 4.96 -8.24 -2.41
C ILE A 105 4.20 -8.22 -3.74
N SER A 106 2.95 -8.66 -3.77
CA SER A 106 2.15 -8.63 -5.00
C SER A 106 1.89 -7.20 -5.48
N TYR A 107 1.57 -6.28 -4.56
CA TYR A 107 1.40 -4.85 -4.89
C TYR A 107 2.68 -4.26 -5.49
N TYR A 108 3.83 -4.52 -4.87
CA TYR A 108 5.12 -3.99 -5.33
C TYR A 108 5.48 -4.52 -6.71
N LEU A 109 5.35 -5.83 -6.94
CA LEU A 109 5.66 -6.45 -8.24
C LEU A 109 4.72 -5.94 -9.34
N LEU A 110 3.41 -5.88 -9.08
CA LEU A 110 2.44 -5.37 -10.06
C LEU A 110 2.72 -3.90 -10.42
N ASN A 111 2.96 -3.04 -9.43
CA ASN A 111 3.26 -1.64 -9.70
C ASN A 111 4.59 -1.46 -10.42
N ALA A 112 5.62 -2.23 -10.07
CA ALA A 112 6.90 -2.20 -10.76
C ALA A 112 6.74 -2.53 -12.26
N MET A 113 5.94 -3.54 -12.59
CA MET A 113 5.64 -3.90 -13.98
C MET A 113 4.92 -2.75 -14.71
N ILE A 114 3.92 -2.12 -14.08
CA ILE A 114 3.15 -1.04 -14.70
C ILE A 114 4.00 0.23 -14.90
N VAL A 115 4.84 0.57 -13.91
CA VAL A 115 5.77 1.71 -14.00
C VAL A 115 6.84 1.46 -15.07
N LEU A 116 7.30 0.22 -15.22
CA LEU A 116 8.19 -0.18 -16.30
C LEU A 116 7.52 0.02 -17.67
N ASP A 117 6.28 -0.44 -17.84
CA ASP A 117 5.50 -0.23 -19.08
C ASP A 117 5.30 1.26 -19.40
N LEU A 118 5.03 2.08 -18.37
CA LEU A 118 4.95 3.53 -18.50
C LEU A 118 6.28 4.14 -18.98
N SER A 119 7.39 3.72 -18.37
CA SER A 119 8.73 4.22 -18.67
C SER A 119 9.14 3.89 -20.11
N ILE A 120 8.87 2.66 -20.55
CA ILE A 120 9.09 2.22 -21.93
C ILE A 120 8.24 3.07 -22.89
N GLY A 121 6.96 3.30 -22.59
CA GLY A 121 6.09 4.14 -23.41
C GLY A 121 6.59 5.58 -23.59
N VAL A 122 7.09 6.18 -22.51
CA VAL A 122 7.69 7.53 -22.56
C VAL A 122 8.99 7.52 -23.36
N PHE A 123 9.87 6.55 -23.13
CA PHE A 123 11.14 6.42 -23.84
C PHE A 123 10.94 6.26 -25.35
N ILE A 124 10.02 5.41 -25.78
CA ILE A 124 9.69 5.20 -27.20
C ILE A 124 9.17 6.51 -27.83
N THR A 125 8.33 7.25 -27.11
CA THR A 125 7.81 8.55 -27.59
C THR A 125 8.95 9.55 -27.79
N ALA A 126 9.85 9.68 -26.81
CA ALA A 126 11.01 10.56 -26.90
C ALA A 126 11.93 10.19 -28.08
N LEU A 127 12.21 8.90 -28.28
CA LEU A 127 12.98 8.43 -29.43
C LEU A 127 12.28 8.70 -30.76
N SER A 128 10.95 8.54 -30.82
CA SER A 128 10.18 8.81 -32.02
C SER A 128 10.24 10.29 -32.41
N ASP A 129 10.23 11.20 -31.45
CA ASP A 129 10.29 12.64 -31.73
C ASP A 129 11.71 13.08 -32.09
N ALA A 130 12.74 12.52 -31.46
CA ALA A 130 14.13 12.76 -31.84
C ALA A 130 14.43 12.32 -33.30
N ARG A 131 13.85 11.20 -33.75
CA ARG A 131 13.98 10.73 -35.14
C ARG A 131 13.30 11.62 -36.17
N LYS A 132 12.28 12.41 -35.82
CA LYS A 132 11.59 13.31 -36.76
C LYS A 132 12.37 14.60 -37.02
N LEU A 133 13.36 14.91 -36.17
CA LEU A 133 14.19 16.12 -36.25
C LEU A 133 15.50 15.90 -37.04
N ASN A 134 15.82 14.64 -37.38
CA ASN A 134 16.90 14.24 -38.29
C ASN A 134 16.32 13.83 -39.64
#